data_AF-A0A4V6RWW3-F1
#
_entry.id   AF-A0A4V6RWW3-F1
#
_cell.length_a   1.000
_cell.length_b   1.000
_cell.length_c   1.000
_cell.angle_alpha   90.00
_cell.angle_beta   90.00
_cell.angle_gamma   90.00
#
_symmetry.space_group_name_H-M   'P 1'
#
loop_
_entity.id
_entity.type
_entity.pdbx_description
1 polymer ?
#
loop_
_entity_poly.entity_id
_entity_poly.type
_entity_poly.pdbx_seq_one_letter_code
_entity_poly.pdbx_strand_id
1 'polypeptide(L)'
;MNKIMTILIILVLFGCTSKRIADDHSLIFRNDSERILLVFKNGDPFLKVDNPVLVNVLTENINKESLVFSAPGIKLIKTESNPENQITLELTPKKEDVVNNKIALRVSYKNAEKTIFHVFNIPIK
;
A
#
# COMPACT_ATOMS: atom_id res chain seq x y z
N MET A 1 -3.58 7.08 61.52
CA MET A 1 -2.53 7.54 60.57
C MET A 1 -1.96 6.28 59.94
N ASN A 2 -2.15 5.92 58.68
CA ASN A 2 -2.42 6.65 57.44
C ASN A 2 -3.37 5.76 56.59
N LYS A 3 -4.51 6.22 56.06
CA LYS A 3 -4.64 6.90 54.75
C LYS A 3 -3.65 6.26 53.76
N ILE A 4 -4.02 5.30 52.91
CA ILE A 4 -4.72 5.54 51.65
C ILE A 4 -5.21 4.16 51.16
N MET A 5 -6.48 3.89 51.45
CA MET A 5 -7.38 3.20 50.53
C MET A 5 -7.39 4.00 49.22
N THR A 6 -7.60 3.32 48.08
CA THR A 6 -7.74 3.86 46.70
C THR A 6 -6.42 3.94 45.93
N ILE A 7 -6.11 2.89 45.16
CA ILE A 7 -5.86 2.92 43.69
C ILE A 7 -6.04 1.45 43.24
N LEU A 8 -7.28 0.99 43.39
CA LEU A 8 -7.84 -0.04 42.52
C LEU A 8 -8.35 0.74 41.30
N ILE A 9 -8.15 0.14 40.13
CA ILE A 9 -8.74 0.53 38.84
C ILE A 9 -8.07 1.75 38.18
N ILE A 10 -7.93 1.62 36.86
CA ILE A 10 -7.67 2.67 35.89
C ILE A 10 -6.20 3.11 35.84
N LEU A 11 -5.42 2.52 34.94
CA LEU A 11 -5.24 3.19 33.66
C LEU A 11 -4.44 2.30 32.72
N VAL A 12 -5.17 1.83 31.71
CA VAL A 12 -4.76 1.96 30.32
C VAL A 12 -3.66 0.96 29.95
N LEU A 13 -4.11 -0.23 29.55
CA LEU A 13 -4.11 -0.49 28.12
C LEU A 13 -2.70 -0.25 27.54
N PHE A 14 -1.78 -1.18 27.83
CA PHE A 14 -0.89 -1.69 26.78
C PHE A 14 -1.73 -2.45 25.73
N GLY A 15 -2.87 -1.87 25.35
CA GLY A 15 -3.53 -2.12 24.09
C GLY A 15 -2.46 -1.79 23.07
N CYS A 16 -2.04 -2.83 22.38
CA CYS A 16 -1.27 -2.79 21.16
C CYS A 16 -1.86 -1.72 20.26
N THR A 17 -1.41 -0.47 20.42
CA THR A 17 -1.52 0.53 19.38
C THR A 17 -0.37 0.21 18.43
N SER A 18 -0.53 -0.92 17.72
CA SER A 18 -0.16 -0.95 16.32
C SER A 18 -0.71 0.35 15.78
N LYS A 19 0.17 1.33 15.58
CA LYS A 19 -0.14 2.51 14.78
C LYS A 19 -0.56 1.94 13.44
N ARG A 20 -1.85 1.67 13.29
CA ARG A 20 -2.50 1.65 12.01
C ARG A 20 -2.39 3.10 11.55
N ILE A 21 -1.26 3.39 10.93
CA ILE A 21 -1.17 4.42 9.93
C ILE A 21 -2.12 3.92 8.83
N ALA A 22 -3.41 4.12 9.06
CA ALA A 22 -4.38 4.17 8.00
C ALA A 22 -4.13 5.54 7.38
N ASP A 23 -3.08 5.63 6.57
CA ASP A 23 -2.95 6.73 5.65
C ASP A 23 -4.16 6.61 4.71
N ASP A 24 -5.10 7.56 4.80
CA ASP A 24 -6.28 7.68 3.93
C ASP A 24 -5.91 7.76 2.43
N HIS A 25 -4.61 7.83 2.13
CA HIS A 25 -4.01 7.89 0.81
C HIS A 25 -3.23 6.62 0.44
N SER A 26 -3.63 5.48 1.01
CA SER A 26 -2.95 4.22 0.74
C SER A 26 -3.88 3.04 0.52
N LEU A 27 -3.46 2.11 -0.33
CA LEU A 27 -4.15 0.84 -0.56
C LEU A 27 -3.29 -0.30 -0.01
N ILE A 28 -3.91 -1.21 0.75
CA ILE A 28 -3.19 -2.26 1.49
C ILE A 28 -3.68 -3.63 1.05
N PHE A 29 -2.74 -4.51 0.72
CA PHE A 29 -2.95 -5.94 0.59
C PHE A 29 -2.12 -6.68 1.65
N ARG A 30 -2.73 -7.68 2.29
CA ARG A 30 -2.09 -8.56 3.28
C ARG A 30 -2.36 -10.02 2.94
N ASN A 31 -1.31 -10.83 3.02
CA ASN A 31 -1.37 -12.29 2.91
C ASN A 31 -0.51 -12.88 4.03
N ASP A 32 -1.12 -13.37 5.10
CA ASP A 32 -0.42 -13.81 6.32
C ASP A 32 0.56 -12.75 6.87
N SER A 33 1.87 -13.00 6.83
CA SER A 33 2.92 -12.08 7.26
C SER A 33 3.41 -11.14 6.14
N GLU A 34 2.95 -11.33 4.91
CA GLU A 34 3.35 -10.59 3.72
C GLU A 34 2.44 -9.38 3.51
N ARG A 35 3.01 -8.25 3.11
CA ARG A 35 2.25 -7.01 2.90
C ARG A 35 2.72 -6.23 1.68
N ILE A 36 1.76 -5.68 0.95
CA ILE A 36 1.98 -4.67 -0.09
C ILE A 36 1.16 -3.42 0.26
N LEU A 37 1.81 -2.27 0.27
CA LEU A 37 1.23 -0.96 0.54
C LEU A 37 1.49 -0.04 -0.65
N LEU A 38 0.44 0.42 -1.31
CA LEU A 38 0.49 1.44 -2.35
C LEU A 38 0.26 2.82 -1.72
N VAL A 39 1.19 3.74 -1.91
CA VAL A 39 1.15 5.11 -1.36
C VAL A 39 1.25 6.12 -2.49
N PHE A 40 0.27 7.02 -2.59
CA PHE A 40 0.27 8.08 -3.59
C PHE A 40 1.22 9.20 -3.18
N LYS A 41 2.23 9.52 -4.01
CA LYS A 41 3.26 10.50 -3.66
C LYS A 41 2.73 11.94 -3.60
N ASN A 42 1.64 12.23 -4.29
CA ASN A 42 1.01 13.55 -4.31
C ASN A 42 0.00 13.77 -3.17
N GLY A 43 -0.24 12.77 -2.31
CA GLY A 43 -1.24 12.81 -1.25
C GLY A 43 -2.70 12.79 -1.75
N ASP A 44 -2.94 12.63 -3.04
CA ASP A 44 -4.28 12.50 -3.62
C ASP A 44 -4.60 10.99 -3.72
N PRO A 45 -5.66 10.47 -3.09
CA PRO A 45 -5.97 9.04 -3.13
C PRO A 45 -6.56 8.58 -4.47
N PHE A 46 -6.59 9.46 -5.48
CA PHE A 46 -7.15 9.22 -6.80
C PHE A 46 -6.12 9.39 -7.90
N LEU A 47 -6.29 8.62 -8.97
CA LEU A 47 -5.63 8.90 -10.25
C LEU A 47 -6.47 9.87 -11.07
N LYS A 48 -5.83 10.54 -12.02
CA LYS A 48 -6.48 11.45 -12.99
C LYS A 48 -6.19 10.95 -14.40
N VAL A 49 -7.21 10.98 -15.25
CA VAL A 49 -7.08 10.58 -16.65
C VAL A 49 -6.04 11.44 -17.35
N ASP A 50 -5.20 10.81 -18.17
CA ASP A 50 -4.12 11.41 -18.98
C ASP A 50 -3.06 12.16 -18.16
N ASN A 51 -3.04 12.00 -16.83
CA ASN A 51 -2.08 12.64 -15.94
C ASN A 51 -1.22 11.58 -15.24
N PRO A 52 0.12 11.66 -15.34
CA PRO A 52 1.00 10.73 -14.64
C PRO A 52 0.93 10.96 -13.13
N VAL A 53 0.72 9.89 -12.38
CA VAL A 53 0.77 9.90 -10.92
C VAL A 53 1.80 8.88 -10.45
N LEU A 54 2.69 9.32 -9.57
CA LEU A 54 3.67 8.46 -8.95
C LEU A 54 3.10 7.79 -7.70
N VAL A 55 3.23 6.47 -7.64
CA VAL A 55 2.88 5.67 -6.47
C VAL A 55 4.11 4.89 -6.00
N ASN A 56 4.32 4.89 -4.70
CA ASN A 56 5.31 4.03 -4.05
C ASN A 56 4.62 2.73 -3.64
N VAL A 57 5.22 1.61 -4.02
CA VAL A 57 4.86 0.28 -3.54
C VAL A 57 5.86 -0.11 -2.47
N LEU A 58 5.41 -0.15 -1.22
CA LEU A 58 6.18 -0.58 -0.07
C LEU A 58 5.81 -2.03 0.24
N THR A 59 6.82 -2.84 0.52
CA THR A 59 6.63 -4.26 0.81
C THR A 59 7.18 -4.65 2.17
N GLU A 60 6.56 -5.65 2.80
CA GLU A 60 7.05 -6.30 4.02
C GLU A 60 7.04 -7.81 3.80
N ASN A 61 8.16 -8.47 4.13
CA ASN A 61 8.36 -9.92 3.99
C ASN A 61 8.14 -10.48 2.57
N ILE A 62 8.34 -9.65 1.52
CA ILE A 62 8.24 -10.05 0.13
C ILE A 62 9.58 -9.79 -0.56
N ASN A 63 10.08 -10.76 -1.33
CA ASN A 63 11.22 -10.52 -2.20
C ASN A 63 10.81 -9.60 -3.36
N LYS A 64 11.33 -8.38 -3.37
CA LYS A 64 11.02 -7.35 -4.38
C LYS A 64 11.31 -7.78 -5.81
N GLU A 65 12.32 -8.61 -6.01
CA GLU A 65 12.76 -9.05 -7.35
C GLU A 65 11.74 -10.02 -7.99
N SER A 66 10.89 -10.62 -7.16
CA SER A 66 9.80 -11.49 -7.63
C SER A 66 8.52 -10.73 -7.98
N LEU A 67 8.44 -9.42 -7.70
CA LEU A 67 7.25 -8.62 -7.95
C LEU A 67 7.10 -8.34 -9.44
N VAL A 68 5.88 -8.57 -9.93
CA VAL A 68 5.46 -8.21 -11.27
C VAL A 68 4.21 -7.35 -11.16
N PHE A 69 4.22 -6.23 -11.87
CA PHE A 69 3.09 -5.29 -11.92
C PHE A 69 2.55 -5.21 -13.34
N SER A 70 1.23 -5.10 -13.46
CA SER A 70 0.56 -4.89 -14.74
C SER A 70 -0.65 -3.98 -14.56
N ALA A 71 -0.66 -2.89 -15.33
CA ALA A 71 -1.80 -2.01 -15.51
C ALA A 71 -1.63 -1.28 -16.86
N PRO A 72 -2.71 -0.79 -17.47
CA PRO A 72 -2.60 0.12 -18.61
C PRO A 72 -1.81 1.38 -18.24
N GLY A 73 -0.88 1.80 -19.10
CA GLY A 73 -0.09 3.01 -18.90
C GLY A 73 0.90 2.97 -17.72
N ILE A 74 1.19 1.79 -17.15
CA ILE A 74 2.18 1.65 -16.07
C ILE A 74 3.62 1.80 -16.58
N LYS A 75 4.45 2.50 -15.81
CA LYS A 75 5.90 2.49 -15.98
C LYS A 75 6.60 2.26 -14.65
N LEU A 76 7.61 1.42 -14.66
CA LEU A 76 8.52 1.26 -13.52
C LEU A 76 9.54 2.40 -13.54
N ILE A 77 9.60 3.19 -12.48
CA ILE A 77 10.57 4.27 -12.34
C ILE A 77 11.77 3.73 -11.57
N LYS A 78 12.90 3.58 -12.26
CA LYS A 78 14.17 3.21 -11.62
C LYS A 78 14.79 4.45 -11.00
N THR A 79 14.89 4.46 -9.68
CA THR A 79 15.64 5.46 -8.93
C THR A 79 16.73 4.75 -8.13
N GLU A 80 17.98 5.15 -8.31
CA GLU A 80 19.14 4.59 -7.58
C GLU A 80 19.05 4.77 -6.07
N SER A 81 18.16 5.65 -5.61
CA SER A 81 17.93 6.01 -4.21
C SER A 81 16.72 5.33 -3.55
N ASN A 82 16.04 4.40 -4.24
CA ASN A 82 14.89 3.72 -3.61
C ASN A 82 15.36 2.81 -2.46
N PRO A 83 14.69 2.86 -1.29
CA PRO A 83 14.87 1.88 -0.24
C PRO A 83 14.69 0.45 -0.75
N GLU A 84 15.34 -0.51 -0.09
CA GLU A 84 15.34 -1.91 -0.54
C GLU A 84 13.92 -2.47 -0.69
N ASN A 85 12.97 -2.07 0.15
CA ASN A 85 11.60 -2.55 0.15
C ASN A 85 10.61 -1.69 -0.66
N GLN A 86 11.11 -0.76 -1.49
CA GLN A 86 10.29 0.21 -2.22
C GLN A 86 10.47 0.10 -3.73
N ILE A 87 9.36 0.10 -4.45
CA ILE A 87 9.28 0.22 -5.90
C ILE A 87 8.46 1.47 -6.25
N THR A 88 8.93 2.28 -7.19
CA THR A 88 8.18 3.46 -7.67
C THR A 88 7.54 3.15 -9.01
N LEU A 89 6.23 3.34 -9.12
CA LEU A 89 5.48 3.20 -10.37
C LEU A 89 4.93 4.57 -10.79
N GLU A 90 4.96 4.85 -12.08
CA GLU A 90 4.15 5.90 -12.71
C GLU A 90 2.91 5.25 -13.31
N LEU A 91 1.73 5.77 -12.99
CA LEU A 91 0.45 5.36 -13.55
C LEU A 91 -0.15 6.52 -14.33
N THR A 92 -0.39 6.31 -15.62
CA THR A 92 -1.03 7.30 -16.50
C THR A 92 -2.24 6.64 -17.16
N PRO A 93 -3.40 6.60 -16.49
CA PRO A 93 -4.58 5.95 -17.03
C PRO A 93 -5.13 6.73 -18.22
N LYS A 94 -5.52 6.04 -19.28
CA LYS A 94 -6.31 6.63 -20.37
C LYS A 94 -7.79 6.42 -20.14
N LYS A 95 -8.63 7.21 -20.80
CA LYS A 95 -10.09 7.17 -20.64
C LYS A 95 -10.67 5.79 -20.98
N GLU A 96 -10.14 5.12 -22.00
CA GLU A 96 -10.54 3.79 -22.44
C GLU A 96 -10.21 2.67 -21.44
N ASP A 97 -9.25 2.89 -20.54
CA ASP A 97 -8.81 1.92 -19.54
C ASP A 97 -9.65 1.97 -18.25
N VAL A 98 -10.51 2.99 -18.12
CA VAL A 98 -11.30 3.23 -16.91
C VAL A 98 -12.59 2.43 -16.94
N VAL A 99 -12.77 1.58 -15.92
CA VAL A 99 -14.00 0.81 -15.72
C VAL A 99 -14.58 1.14 -14.36
N ASN A 100 -15.82 1.61 -14.32
CA ASN A 100 -16.51 2.01 -13.08
C ASN A 100 -15.70 3.00 -12.22
N ASN A 101 -15.11 4.01 -12.86
CA ASN A 101 -14.24 5.02 -12.23
C ASN A 101 -13.02 4.43 -11.50
N LYS A 102 -12.50 3.30 -11.98
CA LYS A 102 -11.31 2.64 -11.42
C LYS A 102 -10.42 2.09 -12.52
N ILE A 103 -9.15 1.87 -12.17
CA ILE A 103 -8.23 1.02 -12.94
C ILE A 103 -7.74 -0.14 -12.09
N ALA A 104 -7.48 -1.26 -12.74
CA ALA A 104 -6.94 -2.45 -12.10
C ALA A 104 -5.42 -2.48 -12.20
N LEU A 105 -4.74 -2.24 -11.08
CA LEU A 105 -3.32 -2.56 -10.93
C LEU A 105 -3.19 -3.99 -10.41
N ARG A 106 -2.75 -4.88 -11.29
CA ARG A 106 -2.46 -6.28 -10.95
C ARG A 106 -1.05 -6.38 -10.42
N VAL A 107 -0.89 -7.10 -9.32
CA VAL A 107 0.40 -7.44 -8.75
C VAL A 107 0.47 -8.94 -8.51
N SER A 108 1.64 -9.52 -8.78
CA SER A 108 1.96 -10.88 -8.38
C SER A 108 3.36 -10.97 -7.85
N TYR A 109 3.59 -11.92 -6.95
CA TYR A 109 4.93 -12.27 -6.49
C TYR A 109 5.00 -13.75 -6.14
N LYS A 110 6.21 -14.27 -6.03
CA LYS A 110 6.46 -15.66 -5.64
C LYS A 110 6.99 -15.70 -4.22
N ASN A 111 6.39 -16.52 -3.38
CA ASN A 111 6.95 -16.89 -2.09
C ASN A 111 7.42 -18.35 -2.11
N ALA A 112 7.80 -18.90 -0.95
CA ALA A 112 8.34 -20.25 -0.86
C ALA A 112 7.33 -21.34 -1.30
N GLU A 113 6.03 -21.08 -1.17
CA GLU A 113 4.98 -22.08 -1.38
C GLU A 113 4.31 -21.94 -2.75
N LYS A 114 4.06 -20.71 -3.20
CA LYS A 114 3.20 -20.43 -4.37
C LYS A 114 3.44 -19.05 -4.98
N THR A 115 2.74 -18.80 -6.08
CA THR A 115 2.56 -17.45 -6.63
C THR A 115 1.31 -16.82 -6.03
N ILE A 116 1.45 -15.62 -5.49
CA ILE A 116 0.35 -14.81 -4.96
C ILE A 116 -0.06 -13.81 -6.04
N PHE A 117 -1.37 -13.60 -6.19
CA PHE A 117 -1.95 -12.63 -7.10
C PHE A 117 -2.90 -11.70 -6.34
N HIS A 118 -2.84 -10.41 -6.64
CA HIS A 118 -3.77 -9.42 -6.13
C HIS A 118 -4.08 -8.34 -7.16
N VAL A 119 -5.26 -7.72 -7.04
CA VAL A 119 -5.69 -6.61 -7.89
C VAL A 119 -6.08 -5.44 -7.01
N PHE A 120 -5.32 -4.36 -7.10
CA PHE A 120 -5.71 -3.08 -6.54
C PHE A 120 -6.64 -2.37 -7.51
N ASN A 121 -7.86 -2.11 -7.08
CA ASN A 121 -8.82 -1.30 -7.84
C ASN A 121 -8.65 0.17 -7.43
N ILE A 122 -7.81 0.88 -8.17
CA ILE A 122 -7.41 2.25 -7.87
C ILE A 122 -8.48 3.21 -8.39
N PRO A 123 -9.04 4.10 -7.55
CA PRO A 123 -10.08 5.03 -7.99
C PRO A 123 -9.52 6.16 -8.86
N ILE A 124 -10.36 6.61 -9.80
CA ILE A 124 -10.12 7.76 -10.67
C ILE A 124 -11.09 8.88 -10.32
N LYS A 125 -10.61 10.12 -10.44
CA LYS A 125 -11.40 11.34 -10.31
C LYS A 125 -11.26 12.22 -11.54
#